data_AF-G0QKW7-F1
#
_entry.id   AF-G0QKW7-F1
#
_cell.length_a   1.000
_cell.length_b   1.000
_cell.length_c   1.000
_cell.angle_alpha   90.00
_cell.angle_beta   90.00
_cell.angle_gamma   90.00
#
_symmetry.space_group_name_H-M   'P 1'
#
loop_
_entity.id
_entity.type
_entity.pdbx_description
1 polymer ?
#
loop_
_entity_poly.entity_id
_entity_poly.type
_entity_poly.pdbx_seq_one_letter_code
_entity_poly.pdbx_strand_id
1 'polypeptide(L)'
;MDCGLIPDQKAIINMYIALETDKNIGGVCGFMGIKFQDVYSEAIIRTQMYEYNMGHMLDKPFESLFGYIQVLPGAFSGYRWDALKRDDDGECILDEYLISELDPDIILTLEQKNMFLAEDRILCLKIFSKRKKAYTLRYLPNAKARVDPITHLMALVGQRRRWINGSYFALKKLLKNQAMTYISVALFFVIVFIMVMTSVTQVTLSGYQQGHDPIFQIFGTTVFITLYIMSILGIMFYSISFNNQNHQVQRNFYKISTFLGIIMIVAVCLMTYYIIEIAYYMVQKYLLHASITELSNIGILTEWEDGILKTIFCGLVVFGFLLNLVPILIYPTRILETMKCTFDFIAYQATYVHLLLVYAICRIDDLSWGTKNT
;
A
#
# COMPACT_ATOMS: atom_id res chain seq x y z
N MET A 1 20.50 -6.71 8.52
CA MET A 1 20.76 -5.32 8.09
C MET A 1 21.29 -5.37 6.68
N ASP A 2 20.70 -4.60 5.78
CA ASP A 2 21.12 -4.58 4.38
C ASP A 2 22.41 -3.78 4.19
N CYS A 3 23.21 -4.17 3.20
CA CYS A 3 24.36 -3.40 2.77
C CYS A 3 23.92 -2.02 2.25
N GLY A 4 24.61 -0.95 2.66
CA GLY A 4 24.29 0.43 2.25
C GLY A 4 23.33 1.17 3.19
N LEU A 5 22.67 0.45 4.11
CA LEU A 5 21.84 1.03 5.17
C LEU A 5 22.71 1.75 6.21
N ILE A 6 22.29 2.95 6.60
CA ILE A 6 22.98 3.78 7.60
C ILE A 6 22.05 3.94 8.82
N PRO A 7 22.31 3.23 9.94
CA PRO A 7 21.54 3.41 11.16
C PRO A 7 21.99 4.68 11.91
N ASP A 8 21.06 5.36 12.57
CA ASP A 8 21.40 6.44 13.50
C ASP A 8 22.18 5.87 14.71
N GLN A 9 23.03 6.68 15.35
CA GLN A 9 23.97 6.25 16.41
C GLN A 9 23.34 5.41 17.53
N LYS A 10 22.10 5.73 17.93
CA LYS A 10 21.39 5.03 19.02
C LYS A 10 20.41 3.98 18.54
N ALA A 11 20.27 3.76 17.23
CA ALA A 11 19.18 2.97 16.68
C ALA A 11 19.25 1.48 17.09
N ILE A 12 20.45 0.89 17.02
CA ILE A 12 20.68 -0.49 17.45
C ILE A 12 20.51 -0.64 18.97
N ILE A 13 21.03 0.31 19.75
CA ILE A 13 20.90 0.31 21.21
C ILE A 13 19.43 0.39 21.62
N ASN A 14 18.62 1.23 20.96
CA ASN A 14 17.19 1.33 21.23
C ASN A 14 16.45 0.01 20.97
N MET A 15 16.79 -0.70 19.88
CA MET A 15 16.24 -2.02 19.59
C MET A 15 16.61 -3.06 20.66
N TYR A 16 17.88 -3.06 21.06
CA TYR A 16 18.38 -3.94 22.12
C TYR A 16 17.67 -3.68 23.45
N ILE A 17 17.56 -2.42 23.88
CA ILE A 17 16.89 -2.03 25.11
C ILE A 17 15.42 -2.49 25.09
N ALA A 18 14.71 -2.32 23.96
CA ALA A 18 13.33 -2.77 23.85
C ALA A 18 13.19 -4.29 24.04
N LEU A 19 14.06 -5.07 23.39
CA LEU A 19 14.10 -6.54 23.53
C LEU A 19 14.53 -6.96 24.95
N GLU A 20 15.40 -6.22 25.63
CA GLU A 20 15.76 -6.58 27.00
C GLU A 20 14.69 -6.23 28.02
N THR A 21 14.00 -5.11 27.81
CA THR A 21 12.98 -4.58 28.73
C THR A 21 11.74 -5.45 28.76
N ASP A 22 11.26 -5.92 27.60
CA ASP A 22 10.07 -6.78 27.52
C ASP A 22 10.42 -8.12 26.86
N LYS A 23 10.42 -9.18 27.68
CA LYS A 23 10.72 -10.55 27.27
C LYS A 23 9.67 -11.14 26.31
N ASN A 24 8.46 -10.57 26.27
CA ASN A 24 7.42 -10.95 25.32
C ASN A 24 7.63 -10.30 23.94
N ILE A 25 8.59 -9.40 23.75
CA ILE A 25 8.90 -8.92 22.40
C ILE A 25 9.75 -9.98 21.69
N GLY A 26 9.21 -10.54 20.60
CA GLY A 26 9.90 -11.52 19.74
C GLY A 26 10.69 -10.87 18.61
N GLY A 27 10.27 -9.68 18.16
CA GLY A 27 10.93 -8.92 17.11
C GLY A 27 10.61 -7.43 17.16
N VAL A 28 11.53 -6.62 16.66
CA VAL A 28 11.44 -5.16 16.59
C VAL A 28 11.87 -4.66 15.22
N CYS A 29 11.28 -3.56 14.76
CA CYS A 29 11.80 -2.80 13.63
C CYS A 29 11.84 -1.31 13.93
N GLY A 30 12.71 -0.62 13.22
CA GLY A 30 12.89 0.82 13.32
C GLY A 30 12.19 1.59 12.20
N PHE A 31 12.17 2.90 12.32
CA PHE A 31 11.88 3.78 11.19
C PHE A 31 12.95 3.60 10.11
N MET A 32 12.52 3.36 8.88
CA MET A 32 13.37 3.45 7.71
C MET A 32 12.93 4.63 6.86
N GLY A 33 13.90 5.42 6.39
CA GLY A 33 13.66 6.50 5.44
C GLY A 33 14.65 6.48 4.28
N ILE A 34 14.39 7.28 3.27
CA ILE A 34 15.30 7.49 2.14
C ILE A 34 16.40 8.48 2.55
N LYS A 35 17.61 8.31 2.01
CA LYS A 35 18.70 9.28 2.15
C LYS A 35 18.27 10.65 1.58
N PHE A 36 18.38 11.70 2.40
CA PHE A 36 17.82 13.02 2.09
C PHE A 36 18.45 13.68 0.86
N GLN A 37 19.74 13.44 0.63
CA GLN A 37 20.47 14.00 -0.52
C GLN A 37 19.84 13.64 -1.87
N ASP A 38 19.14 12.51 -1.93
CA ASP A 38 18.56 11.98 -3.16
C ASP A 38 17.12 12.46 -3.39
N VAL A 39 16.46 13.06 -2.38
CA VAL A 39 15.06 13.49 -2.47
C VAL A 39 14.86 14.58 -3.53
N TYR A 40 15.89 15.38 -3.80
CA TYR A 40 15.81 16.47 -4.78
C TYR A 40 16.16 16.05 -6.20
N SER A 41 16.65 14.82 -6.43
CA SER A 41 17.13 14.43 -7.75
C SER A 41 15.99 14.01 -8.68
N GLU A 42 15.11 13.10 -8.25
CA GLU A 42 14.10 12.50 -9.13
C GLU A 42 12.73 12.30 -8.47
N ALA A 43 11.66 12.40 -9.27
CA ALA A 43 10.28 12.19 -8.82
C ALA A 43 10.05 10.80 -8.22
N ILE A 44 10.71 9.78 -8.77
CA ILE A 44 10.63 8.40 -8.30
C ILE A 44 11.16 8.28 -6.86
N ILE A 45 12.19 9.04 -6.52
CA ILE A 45 12.78 9.05 -5.18
C ILE A 45 11.86 9.78 -4.20
N ARG A 46 11.25 10.90 -4.62
CA ARG A 46 10.23 11.61 -3.83
C ARG A 46 9.01 10.73 -3.53
N THR A 47 8.52 9.99 -4.54
CA THR A 47 7.44 9.01 -4.35
C THR A 47 7.80 7.96 -3.28
N GLN A 48 9.00 7.39 -3.34
CA GLN A 48 9.47 6.44 -2.31
C GLN A 48 9.59 7.09 -0.93
N MET A 49 10.08 8.33 -0.85
CA MET A 49 10.19 9.07 0.41
C MET A 49 8.81 9.28 1.06
N TYR A 50 7.81 9.68 0.26
CA TYR A 50 6.43 9.79 0.74
C TYR A 50 5.93 8.44 1.29
N GLU A 51 6.09 7.38 0.52
CA GLU A 51 5.64 6.04 0.90
C GLU A 51 6.28 5.54 2.19
N TYR A 52 7.62 5.64 2.30
CA TYR A 52 8.34 5.22 3.51
C TYR A 52 7.91 6.06 4.72
N ASN A 53 7.76 7.38 4.57
CA ASN A 53 7.32 8.23 5.67
C ASN A 53 5.90 7.87 6.13
N MET A 54 4.95 7.77 5.21
CA MET A 54 3.56 7.46 5.56
C MET A 54 3.40 6.08 6.17
N GLY A 55 4.02 5.05 5.57
CA GLY A 55 3.95 3.68 6.10
C GLY A 55 4.55 3.55 7.51
N HIS A 56 5.60 4.31 7.82
CA HIS A 56 6.20 4.29 9.16
C HIS A 56 5.54 5.27 10.16
N MET A 57 4.72 6.22 9.69
CA MET A 57 4.00 7.17 10.55
C MET A 57 2.58 6.71 10.89
N LEU A 58 1.96 5.88 10.04
CA LEU A 58 0.62 5.35 10.22
C LEU A 58 0.62 3.83 10.41
N ASP A 59 1.01 3.09 9.36
CA ASP A 59 0.80 1.64 9.29
C ASP A 59 1.58 0.91 10.37
N LYS A 60 2.90 1.17 10.50
CA LYS A 60 3.75 0.48 11.48
C LYS A 60 3.37 0.78 12.94
N PRO A 61 3.11 2.04 13.33
CA PRO A 61 2.55 2.34 14.64
C PRO A 61 1.22 1.62 14.89
N PHE A 62 0.29 1.65 13.92
CA PHE A 62 -1.01 1.02 14.05
C PHE A 62 -0.89 -0.50 14.23
N GLU A 63 -0.14 -1.18 13.37
CA GLU A 63 0.19 -2.61 13.50
C GLU A 63 0.81 -2.92 14.88
N SER A 64 1.78 -2.11 15.30
CA SER A 64 2.46 -2.27 16.59
C SER A 64 1.54 -2.13 17.80
N LEU A 65 0.42 -1.39 17.72
CA LEU A 65 -0.55 -1.30 18.81
C LEU A 65 -1.21 -2.65 19.10
N PHE A 66 -1.48 -3.44 18.05
CA PHE A 66 -2.07 -4.77 18.18
C PHE A 66 -1.04 -5.88 18.49
N GLY A 67 0.24 -5.52 18.59
CA GLY A 67 1.33 -6.45 18.90
C GLY A 67 1.72 -7.38 17.74
N TYR A 68 1.18 -7.14 16.53
CA TYR A 68 1.53 -7.86 15.32
C TYR A 68 1.85 -6.87 14.19
N ILE A 69 3.04 -7.00 13.64
CA ILE A 69 3.50 -6.24 12.48
C ILE A 69 3.61 -7.20 11.31
N GLN A 70 2.89 -6.92 10.23
CA GLN A 70 2.79 -7.86 9.10
C GLN A 70 4.15 -8.17 8.47
N VAL A 71 5.04 -7.17 8.48
CA VAL A 71 6.42 -7.28 8.01
C VAL A 71 7.32 -6.42 8.89
N LEU A 72 8.29 -7.04 9.55
CA LEU A 72 9.48 -6.38 10.02
C LEU A 72 10.45 -6.32 8.84
N PRO A 73 10.86 -5.14 8.37
CA PRO A 73 11.72 -5.05 7.19
C PRO A 73 13.04 -5.79 7.41
N GLY A 74 13.42 -6.69 6.49
CA GLY A 74 14.69 -7.41 6.56
C GLY A 74 15.91 -6.46 6.60
N ALA A 75 15.79 -5.29 5.98
CA ALA A 75 16.81 -4.25 6.00
C ALA A 75 17.12 -3.72 7.41
N PHE A 76 16.13 -3.51 8.28
CA PHE A 76 16.33 -2.90 9.60
C PHE A 76 15.36 -3.43 10.67
N SER A 77 15.64 -4.65 11.10
CA SER A 77 14.91 -5.35 12.16
C SER A 77 15.85 -6.08 13.11
N GLY A 78 15.37 -6.38 14.31
CA GLY A 78 16.04 -7.16 15.33
C GLY A 78 15.10 -8.22 15.90
N TYR A 79 15.63 -9.39 16.23
CA TYR A 79 14.84 -10.53 16.67
C TYR A 79 15.42 -11.13 17.94
N ARG A 80 14.55 -11.61 18.83
CA ARG A 80 14.99 -12.38 20.00
C ARG A 80 15.42 -13.77 19.56
N TRP A 81 16.61 -14.19 19.97
CA TRP A 81 17.09 -15.54 19.67
C TRP A 81 16.13 -16.64 20.13
N ASP A 82 15.55 -16.52 21.33
CA ASP A 82 14.55 -17.47 21.85
C ASP A 82 13.26 -17.54 21.01
N ALA A 83 12.92 -16.48 20.28
CA ALA A 83 11.79 -16.50 19.36
C ALA A 83 12.14 -17.31 18.10
N LEU A 84 13.40 -17.29 17.66
CA LEU A 84 13.86 -17.93 16.43
C LEU A 84 14.31 -19.39 16.60
N LYS A 85 14.93 -19.70 17.73
CA LYS A 85 15.52 -21.03 17.99
C LYS A 85 14.46 -22.13 18.01
N ARG A 86 14.92 -23.36 17.76
CA ARG A 86 14.11 -24.58 17.84
C ARG A 86 13.37 -24.65 19.18
N ASP A 87 12.07 -24.92 19.13
CA ASP A 87 11.27 -25.13 20.33
C ASP A 87 11.39 -26.57 20.85
N ASP A 88 10.76 -26.83 22.00
CA ASP A 88 10.78 -28.15 22.66
C ASP A 88 10.07 -29.23 21.83
N ASP A 89 9.18 -28.82 20.91
CA ASP A 89 8.46 -29.70 19.99
C ASP A 89 9.27 -29.98 18.71
N GLY A 90 10.46 -29.38 18.57
CA GLY A 90 11.38 -29.59 17.46
C GLY A 90 11.17 -28.67 16.26
N GLU A 91 10.21 -27.74 16.28
CA GLU A 91 9.98 -26.78 15.19
C GLU A 91 10.99 -25.62 15.27
N CYS A 92 11.65 -25.31 14.15
CA CYS A 92 12.61 -24.21 14.04
C CYS A 92 12.18 -23.25 12.94
N ILE A 93 11.94 -21.98 13.29
CA ILE A 93 11.50 -20.97 12.33
C ILE A 93 12.61 -20.70 11.30
N LEU A 94 13.87 -20.76 11.73
CA LEU A 94 15.04 -20.52 10.89
C LEU A 94 15.22 -21.56 9.78
N ASP A 95 14.87 -22.83 10.03
CA ASP A 95 15.00 -23.89 9.02
C ASP A 95 14.14 -23.59 7.79
N GLU A 96 12.92 -23.07 8.01
CA GLU A 96 12.04 -22.66 6.92
C GLU A 96 12.43 -21.30 6.32
N TYR A 97 12.91 -20.36 7.15
CA TYR A 97 13.33 -19.04 6.66
C TYR A 97 14.57 -19.14 5.75
N LEU A 98 15.51 -20.02 6.09
CA LEU A 98 16.76 -20.23 5.36
C LEU A 98 16.70 -21.43 4.41
N ILE A 99 15.51 -21.98 4.12
CA ILE A 99 15.40 -23.24 3.38
C ILE A 99 16.11 -23.20 2.02
N SER A 100 16.07 -22.06 1.32
CA SER A 100 16.74 -21.87 0.03
C SER A 100 18.27 -21.79 0.14
N GLU A 101 18.80 -21.43 1.31
CA GLU A 101 20.24 -21.40 1.59
C GLU A 101 20.73 -22.73 2.18
N LEU A 102 19.87 -23.42 2.95
CA LEU A 102 20.17 -24.70 3.59
C LEU A 102 20.10 -25.88 2.63
N ASP A 103 19.20 -25.83 1.65
CA ASP A 103 19.04 -26.86 0.62
C ASP A 103 18.93 -26.20 -0.77
N PRO A 104 20.06 -25.90 -1.44
CA PRO A 104 20.07 -25.29 -2.76
C PRO A 104 19.40 -26.14 -3.85
N ASP A 105 19.33 -27.47 -3.65
CA ASP A 105 18.80 -28.43 -4.62
C ASP A 105 17.29 -28.67 -4.43
N ILE A 106 16.66 -28.05 -3.44
CA ILE A 106 15.24 -28.25 -3.14
C ILE A 106 14.34 -27.82 -4.30
N ILE A 107 13.54 -28.77 -4.80
CA ILE A 107 12.60 -28.52 -5.90
C ILE A 107 11.33 -27.87 -5.33
N LEU A 108 11.33 -26.54 -5.32
CA LEU A 108 10.17 -25.74 -4.91
C LEU A 108 9.20 -25.51 -6.08
N THR A 109 7.91 -25.57 -5.78
CA THR A 109 6.85 -25.11 -6.70
C THR A 109 6.95 -23.60 -6.93
N LEU A 110 6.38 -23.09 -8.03
CA LEU A 110 6.38 -21.65 -8.33
C LEU A 110 5.71 -20.81 -7.22
N GLU A 111 4.67 -21.37 -6.59
CA GLU A 111 3.97 -20.77 -5.44
C GLU A 111 4.91 -20.66 -4.22
N GLN A 112 5.65 -21.73 -3.90
CA GLN A 112 6.65 -21.70 -2.82
C GLN A 112 7.79 -20.74 -3.12
N LYS A 113 8.32 -20.72 -4.35
CA LYS A 113 9.40 -19.80 -4.75
C LYS A 113 8.97 -18.34 -4.61
N ASN A 114 7.78 -17.99 -5.06
CA ASN A 114 7.25 -16.62 -4.85
C ASN A 114 6.95 -16.33 -3.38
N MET A 115 6.49 -17.32 -2.61
CA MET A 115 6.28 -17.15 -1.18
C MET A 115 7.58 -16.81 -0.43
N PHE A 116 8.71 -17.41 -0.80
CA PHE A 116 10.04 -17.08 -0.25
C PHE A 116 10.60 -15.73 -0.73
N LEU A 117 9.89 -14.99 -1.58
CA LEU A 117 10.17 -13.56 -1.82
C LEU A 117 9.61 -12.65 -0.72
N ALA A 118 8.84 -13.21 0.21
CA ALA A 118 8.27 -12.56 1.40
C ALA A 118 8.59 -13.37 2.67
N GLU A 119 9.80 -13.90 2.74
CA GLU A 119 10.38 -14.61 3.88
C GLU A 119 10.21 -13.85 5.20
N ASP A 120 10.38 -12.52 5.18
CA ASP A 120 10.17 -11.64 6.33
C ASP A 120 8.73 -11.69 6.88
N ARG A 121 7.73 -11.82 6.00
CA ARG A 121 6.31 -11.88 6.40
C ARG A 121 6.00 -13.19 7.10
N ILE A 122 6.53 -14.28 6.55
CA ILE A 122 6.39 -15.61 7.12
C ILE A 122 7.09 -15.66 8.48
N LEU A 123 8.28 -15.07 8.58
CA LEU A 123 9.03 -14.96 9.83
C LEU A 123 8.22 -14.24 10.91
N CYS A 124 7.62 -13.08 10.59
CA CYS A 124 6.79 -12.31 11.51
C CYS A 124 5.58 -13.13 12.00
N LEU A 125 4.88 -13.78 11.07
CA LEU A 125 3.74 -14.64 11.39
C LEU A 125 4.15 -15.79 12.32
N LYS A 126 5.23 -16.50 11.99
CA LYS A 126 5.74 -17.64 12.75
C LYS A 126 6.14 -17.26 14.18
N ILE A 127 6.78 -16.11 14.35
CA ILE A 127 7.17 -15.60 15.67
C ILE A 127 5.91 -15.31 16.49
N PHE A 128 4.95 -14.61 15.90
CA PHE A 128 3.68 -14.25 16.55
C PHE A 128 2.84 -15.48 16.91
N SER A 129 2.83 -16.51 16.05
CA SER A 129 2.08 -17.75 16.26
C SER A 129 2.87 -18.85 16.98
N LYS A 130 4.04 -18.55 17.57
CA LYS A 130 4.88 -19.57 18.20
C LYS A 130 4.16 -20.20 19.39
N ARG A 131 4.04 -21.53 19.40
CA ARG A 131 3.26 -22.26 20.40
C ARG A 131 3.76 -21.97 21.81
N LYS A 132 2.82 -21.86 22.76
CA LYS A 132 3.08 -21.64 24.19
C LYS A 132 3.95 -20.39 24.49
N LYS A 133 4.05 -19.45 23.54
CA LYS A 133 4.74 -18.18 23.67
C LYS A 133 3.80 -17.06 23.25
N ALA A 134 3.79 -15.95 23.98
CA ALA A 134 2.97 -14.78 23.68
C ALA A 134 3.83 -13.66 23.07
N TYR A 135 4.57 -14.00 22.00
CA TYR A 135 5.47 -13.03 21.40
C TYR A 135 4.72 -11.93 20.65
N THR A 136 5.14 -10.69 20.86
CA THR A 136 4.67 -9.51 20.13
C THR A 136 5.78 -8.93 19.27
N LEU A 137 5.37 -8.24 18.22
CA LEU A 137 6.24 -7.48 17.32
C LEU A 137 6.04 -5.99 17.56
N ARG A 138 7.13 -5.23 17.70
CA ARG A 138 7.07 -3.81 18.06
C ARG A 138 7.80 -2.89 17.08
N TYR A 139 7.17 -1.75 16.81
CA TYR A 139 7.76 -0.67 16.01
C TYR A 139 8.38 0.38 16.92
N LEU A 140 9.64 0.72 16.66
CA LEU A 140 10.42 1.67 17.44
C LEU A 140 10.73 2.92 16.58
N PRO A 141 9.92 4.00 16.64
CA PRO A 141 10.12 5.18 15.79
C PRO A 141 11.45 5.92 16.06
N ASN A 142 12.02 5.72 17.24
CA ASN A 142 13.31 6.28 17.66
C ASN A 142 14.52 5.45 17.21
N ALA A 143 14.33 4.22 16.75
CA ALA A 143 15.36 3.47 16.06
C ALA A 143 15.26 3.83 14.58
N LYS A 144 16.14 4.71 14.08
CA LYS A 144 16.06 5.24 12.72
C LYS A 144 17.21 4.70 11.87
N ALA A 145 16.92 4.43 10.61
CA ALA A 145 17.91 4.10 9.60
C ALA A 145 17.54 4.72 8.25
N ARG A 146 18.55 4.95 7.40
CA ARG A 146 18.37 5.44 6.04
C ARG A 146 18.89 4.44 5.01
N VAL A 147 18.15 4.28 3.92
CA VAL A 147 18.48 3.38 2.81
C VAL A 147 18.67 4.15 1.51
N ASP A 148 19.42 3.55 0.59
CA ASP A 148 19.54 4.04 -0.77
C ASP A 148 18.20 3.90 -1.50
N PRO A 149 17.71 4.96 -2.17
CA PRO A 149 16.50 4.86 -2.97
C PRO A 149 16.75 4.11 -4.27
N ILE A 150 15.67 3.59 -4.84
CA ILE A 150 15.69 3.21 -6.24
C ILE A 150 15.64 4.46 -7.11
N THR A 151 16.56 4.57 -8.07
CA THR A 151 16.67 5.76 -8.92
C THR A 151 15.81 5.70 -10.18
N HIS A 152 15.50 4.51 -10.71
CA HIS A 152 14.80 4.40 -12.01
C HIS A 152 13.59 3.47 -11.96
N LEU A 153 12.61 3.73 -12.82
CA LEU A 153 11.29 3.06 -12.78
C LEU A 153 11.40 1.56 -12.97
N MET A 154 12.32 1.08 -13.82
CA MET A 154 12.46 -0.35 -14.11
C MET A 154 12.94 -1.14 -12.90
N ALA A 155 13.88 -0.58 -12.14
CA ALA A 155 14.31 -1.16 -10.87
C ALA A 155 13.18 -1.13 -9.83
N LEU A 156 12.37 -0.06 -9.82
CA LEU A 156 11.22 0.06 -8.93
C LEU A 156 10.18 -1.02 -9.26
N VAL A 157 9.88 -1.21 -10.54
CA VAL A 157 8.99 -2.27 -11.04
C VAL A 157 9.46 -3.65 -10.58
N GLY A 158 10.74 -3.96 -10.72
CA GLY A 158 11.33 -5.23 -10.26
C GLY A 158 11.23 -5.43 -8.74
N GLN A 159 11.50 -4.39 -7.95
CA GLN A 159 11.34 -4.46 -6.49
C GLN A 159 9.87 -4.69 -6.10
N ARG A 160 8.95 -3.97 -6.74
CA ARG A 160 7.52 -3.99 -6.38
C ARG A 160 6.85 -5.29 -6.79
N ARG A 161 7.26 -5.85 -7.93
CA ARG A 161 6.92 -7.22 -8.36
C ARG A 161 7.18 -8.22 -7.24
N ARG A 162 8.38 -8.17 -6.63
CA ARG A 162 8.78 -9.05 -5.52
C ARG A 162 7.87 -8.89 -4.32
N TRP A 163 7.67 -7.65 -3.88
CA TRP A 163 6.87 -7.35 -2.69
C TRP A 163 5.42 -7.77 -2.86
N ILE A 164 4.84 -7.52 -4.05
CA ILE A 164 3.45 -7.87 -4.37
C ILE A 164 3.29 -9.39 -4.46
N ASN A 165 4.13 -10.06 -5.26
CA ASN A 165 4.03 -11.52 -5.43
C ASN A 165 4.24 -12.24 -4.11
N GLY A 166 5.30 -11.88 -3.36
CA GLY A 166 5.56 -12.46 -2.05
C GLY A 166 4.38 -12.28 -1.08
N SER A 167 3.78 -11.09 -1.04
CA SER A 167 2.61 -10.82 -0.20
C SER A 167 1.40 -11.66 -0.61
N TYR A 168 1.13 -11.77 -1.92
CA TYR A 168 0.01 -12.55 -2.46
C TYR A 168 0.13 -14.03 -2.12
N PHE A 169 1.30 -14.64 -2.35
CA PHE A 169 1.48 -16.07 -2.10
C PHE A 169 1.60 -16.40 -0.60
N ALA A 170 2.17 -15.50 0.22
CA ALA A 170 2.13 -15.64 1.67
C ALA A 170 0.68 -15.61 2.20
N LEU A 171 -0.14 -14.66 1.71
CA LEU A 171 -1.56 -14.58 2.05
C LEU A 171 -2.32 -15.83 1.58
N LYS A 172 -2.09 -16.30 0.35
CA LYS A 172 -2.71 -17.53 -0.17
C LYS A 172 -2.42 -18.76 0.70
N LYS A 173 -1.18 -18.90 1.19
CA LYS A 173 -0.81 -19.98 2.12
C LYS A 173 -1.53 -19.84 3.46
N LEU A 174 -1.63 -18.63 4.01
CA LEU A 174 -2.36 -18.38 5.25
C LEU A 174 -3.84 -18.75 5.10
N LEU A 175 -4.49 -18.35 4.00
CA LEU A 175 -5.91 -18.59 3.75
C LEU A 175 -6.28 -20.06 3.53
N LYS A 176 -5.33 -20.91 3.11
CA LYS A 176 -5.53 -22.37 3.05
C LYS A 176 -5.69 -22.99 4.45
N ASN A 177 -5.24 -22.30 5.52
CA ASN A 177 -5.51 -22.64 6.91
C ASN A 177 -6.61 -21.70 7.47
N GLN A 178 -7.85 -22.19 7.52
CA GLN A 178 -9.09 -21.63 8.09
C GLN A 178 -9.21 -20.13 8.50
N ALA A 179 -10.33 -19.56 8.04
CA ALA A 179 -11.14 -18.44 8.58
C ALA A 179 -10.45 -17.09 8.89
N MET A 180 -10.91 -16.05 8.18
CA MET A 180 -10.61 -14.60 8.31
C MET A 180 -9.25 -14.19 7.69
N THR A 181 -9.08 -13.10 6.92
CA THR A 181 -9.80 -11.82 6.83
C THR A 181 -9.57 -11.23 5.43
N TYR A 182 -10.64 -10.86 4.72
CA TYR A 182 -10.59 -9.96 3.56
C TYR A 182 -11.50 -8.76 3.83
N ILE A 183 -10.99 -7.78 4.56
CA ILE A 183 -11.74 -6.55 4.85
C ILE A 183 -11.10 -5.35 4.16
N SER A 184 -9.77 -5.26 4.04
CA SER A 184 -9.12 -4.07 3.46
C SER A 184 -9.20 -3.95 1.93
N VAL A 185 -8.92 -5.04 1.20
CA VAL A 185 -8.97 -5.05 -0.28
C VAL A 185 -10.42 -5.01 -0.77
N ALA A 186 -11.32 -5.72 -0.09
CA ALA A 186 -12.74 -5.70 -0.39
C ALA A 186 -13.33 -4.29 -0.17
N LEU A 187 -12.96 -3.57 0.89
CA LEU A 187 -13.46 -2.21 1.12
C LEU A 187 -12.99 -1.22 0.05
N PHE A 188 -11.73 -1.30 -0.42
CA PHE A 188 -11.27 -0.46 -1.53
C PHE A 188 -12.03 -0.76 -2.84
N PHE A 189 -12.17 -2.03 -3.20
CA PHE A 189 -12.95 -2.42 -4.38
C PHE A 189 -14.42 -2.08 -4.24
N VAL A 190 -15.01 -2.19 -3.05
CA VAL A 190 -16.40 -1.81 -2.77
C VAL A 190 -16.56 -0.29 -2.87
N ILE A 191 -15.63 0.52 -2.36
CA ILE A 191 -15.70 1.99 -2.47
C ILE A 191 -15.53 2.42 -3.92
N VAL A 192 -14.55 1.88 -4.66
CA VAL A 192 -14.35 2.18 -6.09
C VAL A 192 -15.53 1.68 -6.93
N PHE A 193 -16.06 0.48 -6.63
CA PHE A 193 -17.23 -0.06 -7.31
C PHE A 193 -18.47 0.76 -7.00
N ILE A 194 -18.71 1.17 -5.76
CA ILE A 194 -19.81 2.07 -5.39
C ILE A 194 -19.64 3.42 -6.07
N MET A 195 -18.44 3.99 -6.12
CA MET A 195 -18.18 5.25 -6.84
C MET A 195 -18.43 5.14 -8.35
N VAL A 196 -18.00 4.05 -8.97
CA VAL A 196 -18.24 3.78 -10.39
C VAL A 196 -19.72 3.54 -10.63
N MET A 197 -20.39 2.72 -9.81
CA MET A 197 -21.81 2.43 -9.95
C MET A 197 -22.68 3.66 -9.70
N THR A 198 -22.40 4.46 -8.66
CA THR A 198 -23.10 5.73 -8.43
C THR A 198 -22.84 6.74 -9.54
N SER A 199 -21.61 6.85 -10.05
CA SER A 199 -21.33 7.71 -11.23
C SER A 199 -22.04 7.21 -12.48
N VAL A 200 -22.14 5.89 -12.68
CA VAL A 200 -22.89 5.30 -13.80
C VAL A 200 -24.39 5.56 -13.64
N THR A 201 -24.95 5.40 -12.44
CA THR A 201 -26.36 5.69 -12.13
C THR A 201 -26.69 7.17 -12.33
N GLN A 202 -25.78 8.07 -11.93
CA GLN A 202 -25.92 9.53 -12.17
C GLN A 202 -26.01 9.87 -13.66
N VAL A 203 -25.18 9.18 -14.44
CA VAL A 203 -25.04 9.42 -15.88
C VAL A 203 -26.11 8.65 -16.69
N THR A 204 -26.85 7.73 -16.09
CA THR A 204 -27.90 6.95 -16.79
C THR A 204 -29.32 7.25 -16.34
N LEU A 205 -29.55 7.44 -15.03
CA LEU A 205 -30.89 7.46 -14.44
C LEU A 205 -31.33 8.86 -13.98
N SER A 206 -30.48 9.60 -13.25
CA SER A 206 -30.83 10.96 -12.80
C SER A 206 -30.62 12.03 -13.87
N GLY A 207 -29.61 11.90 -14.74
CA GLY A 207 -29.47 12.77 -15.90
C GLY A 207 -30.65 12.70 -16.88
N TYR A 208 -31.27 11.52 -17.02
CA TYR A 208 -32.53 11.33 -17.74
C TYR A 208 -33.69 12.07 -17.07
N GLN A 209 -33.76 12.05 -15.73
CA GLN A 209 -34.82 12.73 -14.97
C GLN A 209 -34.65 14.25 -14.89
N GLN A 210 -33.42 14.77 -14.96
CA GLN A 210 -33.10 16.20 -14.91
C GLN A 210 -33.09 16.90 -16.28
N GLY A 211 -33.46 16.21 -17.36
CA GLY A 211 -33.55 16.81 -18.70
C GLY A 211 -32.21 17.08 -19.39
N HIS A 212 -31.11 16.48 -18.88
CA HIS A 212 -29.84 16.46 -19.60
C HIS A 212 -29.88 15.38 -20.70
N ASP A 213 -29.26 15.63 -21.85
CA ASP A 213 -29.26 14.69 -22.98
C ASP A 213 -28.76 13.30 -22.53
N PRO A 214 -29.65 12.29 -22.42
CA PRO A 214 -29.29 10.98 -21.86
C PRO A 214 -28.23 10.29 -22.71
N ILE A 215 -28.23 10.59 -24.02
CA ILE A 215 -27.29 10.05 -25.00
C ILE A 215 -25.86 10.54 -24.74
N PHE A 216 -25.66 11.83 -24.45
CA PHE A 216 -24.32 12.39 -24.23
C PHE A 216 -23.68 11.83 -22.96
N GLN A 217 -24.49 11.65 -21.93
CA GLN A 217 -24.07 11.10 -20.66
C GLN A 217 -23.75 9.60 -20.75
N ILE A 218 -24.65 8.77 -21.28
CA ILE A 218 -24.40 7.34 -21.53
C ILE A 218 -23.17 7.15 -22.41
N PHE A 219 -23.00 8.01 -23.42
CA PHE A 219 -21.81 8.02 -24.26
C PHE A 219 -20.56 8.35 -23.44
N GLY A 220 -20.59 9.37 -22.58
CA GLY A 220 -19.47 9.74 -21.70
C GLY A 220 -19.03 8.63 -20.74
N THR A 221 -19.97 7.97 -20.05
CA THR A 221 -19.64 6.83 -19.16
C THR A 221 -19.18 5.61 -19.93
N THR A 222 -19.82 5.29 -21.06
CA THR A 222 -19.42 4.16 -21.90
C THR A 222 -18.01 4.38 -22.45
N VAL A 223 -17.70 5.60 -22.92
CA VAL A 223 -16.36 5.98 -23.37
C VAL A 223 -15.37 5.90 -22.22
N PHE A 224 -15.70 6.40 -21.02
CA PHE A 224 -14.82 6.31 -19.85
C PHE A 224 -14.52 4.86 -19.46
N ILE A 225 -15.54 4.01 -19.30
CA ILE A 225 -15.37 2.59 -18.95
C ILE A 225 -14.59 1.87 -20.05
N THR A 226 -14.89 2.13 -21.32
CA THR A 226 -14.19 1.53 -22.46
C THR A 226 -12.72 1.95 -22.47
N LEU A 227 -12.42 3.25 -22.32
CA LEU A 227 -11.04 3.75 -22.23
C LEU A 227 -10.31 3.19 -21.01
N TYR A 228 -10.98 3.06 -19.87
CA TYR A 228 -10.41 2.45 -18.67
C TYR A 228 -10.11 0.97 -18.85
N ILE A 229 -11.05 0.17 -19.38
CA ILE A 229 -10.82 -1.24 -19.70
C ILE A 229 -9.71 -1.39 -20.74
N MET A 230 -9.72 -0.58 -21.80
CA MET A 230 -8.65 -0.55 -22.81
C MET A 230 -7.30 -0.17 -22.21
N SER A 231 -7.28 0.73 -21.21
CA SER A 231 -6.06 1.06 -20.48
C SER A 231 -5.56 -0.13 -19.66
N ILE A 232 -6.45 -0.86 -18.96
CA ILE A 232 -6.08 -2.07 -18.21
C ILE A 232 -5.59 -3.17 -19.15
N LEU A 233 -6.29 -3.44 -20.24
CA LEU A 233 -5.89 -4.43 -21.23
C LEU A 233 -4.58 -4.05 -21.92
N GLY A 234 -4.36 -2.76 -22.20
CA GLY A 234 -3.09 -2.23 -22.68
C GLY A 234 -1.98 -2.45 -21.66
N ILE A 235 -2.21 -2.11 -20.39
CA ILE A 235 -1.28 -2.34 -19.28
C ILE A 235 -0.94 -3.84 -19.17
N MET A 236 -1.93 -4.73 -19.24
CA MET A 236 -1.72 -6.18 -19.24
C MET A 236 -0.87 -6.62 -20.43
N PHE A 237 -1.20 -6.19 -21.64
CA PHE A 237 -0.45 -6.52 -22.85
C PHE A 237 1.02 -6.08 -22.76
N TYR A 238 1.26 -4.83 -22.33
CA TYR A 238 2.61 -4.33 -22.15
C TYR A 238 3.34 -5.00 -20.99
N SER A 239 2.64 -5.37 -19.92
CA SER A 239 3.19 -6.09 -18.76
C SER A 239 3.64 -7.51 -19.11
N ILE A 240 2.88 -8.21 -19.95
CA ILE A 240 3.24 -9.53 -20.48
C ILE A 240 4.39 -9.40 -21.47
N SER A 241 4.34 -8.40 -22.34
CA SER A 241 5.38 -8.13 -23.35
C SER A 241 6.63 -7.46 -22.77
N PHE A 242 6.66 -7.25 -21.45
CA PHE A 242 7.69 -6.49 -20.78
C PHE A 242 9.00 -7.27 -20.74
N ASN A 243 9.95 -6.83 -21.55
CA ASN A 243 11.32 -7.27 -21.48
C ASN A 243 12.20 -6.09 -21.05
N ASN A 244 12.88 -6.22 -19.92
CA ASN A 244 13.81 -5.21 -19.40
C ASN A 244 14.94 -4.87 -20.37
N GLN A 245 15.23 -5.73 -21.35
CA GLN A 245 16.25 -5.47 -22.37
C GLN A 245 15.72 -4.68 -23.57
N ASN A 246 14.39 -4.57 -23.73
CA ASN A 246 13.79 -3.89 -24.87
C ASN A 246 13.46 -2.43 -24.55
N HIS A 247 14.33 -1.52 -25.00
CA HIS A 247 14.16 -0.07 -24.82
C HIS A 247 12.82 0.48 -25.33
N GLN A 248 12.24 -0.12 -26.37
CA GLN A 248 10.95 0.33 -26.90
C GLN A 248 9.81 0.07 -25.90
N VAL A 249 9.85 -1.09 -25.23
CA VAL A 249 8.85 -1.46 -24.23
C VAL A 249 9.00 -0.59 -22.98
N GLN A 250 10.23 -0.34 -22.54
CA GLN A 250 10.51 0.60 -21.46
C GLN A 250 9.94 2.00 -21.75
N ARG A 251 10.17 2.55 -22.94
CA ARG A 251 9.67 3.88 -23.33
C ARG A 251 8.14 3.94 -23.34
N ASN A 252 7.48 2.90 -23.85
CA ASN A 252 6.01 2.83 -23.83
C ASN A 252 5.47 2.71 -22.40
N PHE A 253 6.15 1.97 -21.52
CA PHE A 253 5.80 1.86 -20.12
C PHE A 253 5.84 3.22 -19.40
N TYR A 254 6.86 4.05 -19.64
CA TYR A 254 6.92 5.42 -19.11
C TYR A 254 5.76 6.30 -19.62
N LYS A 255 5.40 6.20 -20.90
CA LYS A 255 4.27 6.96 -21.48
C LYS A 255 2.94 6.59 -20.83
N ILE A 256 2.69 5.29 -20.63
CA ILE A 256 1.48 4.78 -19.97
C ILE A 256 1.44 5.24 -18.51
N SER A 257 2.56 5.09 -17.78
CA SER A 257 2.69 5.58 -16.41
C SER A 257 2.36 7.07 -16.30
N THR A 258 2.88 7.89 -17.21
CA THR A 258 2.63 9.34 -17.22
C THR A 258 1.16 9.67 -17.50
N PHE A 259 0.55 8.98 -18.48
CA PHE A 259 -0.87 9.15 -18.80
C PHE A 259 -1.78 8.81 -17.61
N LEU A 260 -1.52 7.67 -16.96
CA LEU A 260 -2.24 7.25 -15.76
C LEU A 260 -2.06 8.24 -14.61
N GLY A 261 -0.85 8.81 -14.46
CA GLY A 261 -0.58 9.83 -13.44
C GLY A 261 -1.38 11.11 -13.64
N ILE A 262 -1.55 11.57 -14.88
CA ILE A 262 -2.40 12.74 -15.19
C ILE A 262 -3.86 12.44 -14.83
N ILE A 263 -4.38 11.27 -15.19
CA ILE A 263 -5.74 10.84 -14.82
C ILE A 263 -5.89 10.82 -13.29
N MET A 264 -4.88 10.33 -12.57
CA MET A 264 -4.91 10.24 -11.12
C MET A 264 -4.93 11.62 -10.45
N ILE A 265 -4.14 12.58 -10.94
CA ILE A 265 -4.17 13.95 -10.41
C ILE A 265 -5.58 14.55 -10.56
N VAL A 266 -6.20 14.40 -11.74
CA VAL A 266 -7.57 14.85 -11.96
C VAL A 266 -8.54 14.14 -11.02
N ALA A 267 -8.43 12.82 -10.87
CA ALA A 267 -9.26 12.02 -9.97
C ALA A 267 -9.11 12.45 -8.51
N VAL A 268 -7.90 12.74 -8.03
CA VAL A 268 -7.65 13.19 -6.67
C VAL A 268 -8.19 14.60 -6.43
N CYS A 269 -8.08 15.51 -7.39
CA CYS A 269 -8.70 16.83 -7.31
C CYS A 269 -10.23 16.73 -7.17
N LEU A 270 -10.87 15.90 -7.99
CA LEU A 270 -12.31 15.63 -7.91
C LEU A 270 -12.68 14.99 -6.56
N MET A 271 -11.91 14.00 -6.11
CA MET A 271 -12.11 13.35 -4.81
C MET A 271 -12.00 14.32 -3.65
N THR A 272 -11.02 15.22 -3.68
CA THR A 272 -10.83 16.23 -2.64
C THR A 272 -12.01 17.19 -2.59
N TYR A 273 -12.49 17.61 -3.76
CA TYR A 273 -13.71 18.41 -3.87
C TYR A 273 -14.92 17.70 -3.22
N TYR A 274 -15.14 16.42 -3.54
CA TYR A 274 -16.24 15.65 -2.94
C TYR A 274 -16.10 15.46 -1.42
N ILE A 275 -14.88 15.26 -0.91
CA ILE A 275 -14.65 15.14 0.53
C ILE A 275 -15.03 16.45 1.24
N ILE A 276 -14.72 17.60 0.65
CA ILE A 276 -15.09 18.92 1.20
C ILE A 276 -16.62 19.08 1.22
N GLU A 277 -17.31 18.71 0.13
CA GLU A 277 -18.77 18.74 0.07
C GLU A 277 -19.42 17.84 1.14
N ILE A 278 -18.94 16.59 1.27
CA ILE A 278 -19.43 15.64 2.29
C ILE A 278 -19.18 16.19 3.70
N ALA A 279 -18.00 16.76 3.96
CA ALA A 279 -17.67 17.34 5.25
C ALA A 279 -18.58 18.53 5.58
N TYR A 280 -18.85 19.39 4.60
CA TYR A 280 -19.77 20.53 4.74
C TYR A 280 -21.19 20.07 5.06
N TYR A 281 -21.71 19.08 4.31
CA TYR A 281 -23.02 18.47 4.57
C TYR A 281 -23.11 17.90 5.99
N MET A 282 -22.09 17.17 6.45
CA MET A 282 -22.07 16.60 7.81
C MET A 282 -22.11 17.69 8.88
N VAL A 283 -21.36 18.78 8.70
CA VAL A 283 -21.37 19.93 9.63
C VAL A 283 -22.73 20.61 9.64
N GLN A 284 -23.33 20.88 8.47
CA GLN A 284 -24.64 21.53 8.40
C GLN A 284 -25.73 20.70 9.08
N LYS A 285 -25.76 19.39 8.80
CA LYS A 285 -26.81 18.49 9.28
C LYS A 285 -26.69 18.18 10.77
N TYR A 286 -25.48 17.90 11.26
CA TYR A 286 -25.29 17.40 12.64
C TYR A 286 -24.78 18.45 13.62
N LEU A 287 -23.98 19.42 13.17
CA LEU A 287 -23.43 20.44 14.06
C LEU A 287 -24.33 21.66 14.12
N LEU A 288 -24.74 22.18 12.96
CA LEU A 288 -25.48 23.44 12.85
C LEU A 288 -27.01 23.26 12.88
N HIS A 289 -27.51 22.02 12.73
CA HIS A 289 -28.95 21.71 12.61
C HIS A 289 -29.66 22.62 11.61
N ALA A 290 -28.95 23.06 10.56
CA ALA A 290 -29.44 24.00 9.56
C ALA A 290 -30.16 23.26 8.43
N SER A 291 -31.07 23.95 7.74
CA SER A 291 -31.65 23.43 6.49
C SER A 291 -30.53 23.16 5.47
N ILE A 292 -30.53 21.94 4.91
CA ILE A 292 -29.58 21.49 3.90
C ILE A 292 -29.59 22.49 2.74
N THR A 293 -28.47 23.18 2.51
CA THR A 293 -28.35 24.16 1.41
C THR A 293 -28.30 23.48 0.05
N GLU A 294 -28.68 24.17 -1.03
CA GLU A 294 -28.61 23.62 -2.41
C GLU A 294 -27.20 23.09 -2.76
N LEU A 295 -26.14 23.68 -2.21
CA LEU A 295 -24.75 23.24 -2.43
C LEU A 295 -24.47 21.83 -1.89
N SER A 296 -25.15 21.39 -0.82
CA SER A 296 -25.05 20.02 -0.29
C SER A 296 -25.92 19.00 -1.05
N ASN A 297 -26.75 19.48 -1.98
CA ASN A 297 -27.56 18.69 -2.91
C ASN A 297 -26.96 18.73 -4.33
N ILE A 298 -25.63 18.81 -4.45
CA ILE A 298 -24.90 18.68 -5.71
C ILE A 298 -23.90 17.52 -5.55
N GLY A 299 -23.71 16.69 -6.59
CA GLY A 299 -22.74 15.59 -6.58
C GLY A 299 -23.29 14.23 -6.12
N ILE A 300 -22.41 13.33 -5.67
CA ILE A 300 -22.70 11.89 -5.40
C ILE A 300 -23.78 11.64 -4.33
N LEU A 301 -24.05 12.63 -3.47
CA LEU A 301 -25.00 12.52 -2.35
C LEU A 301 -26.46 12.82 -2.75
N THR A 302 -26.69 13.31 -3.95
CA THR A 302 -28.01 13.76 -4.44
C THR A 302 -29.02 12.65 -4.58
N GLU A 303 -28.58 11.48 -5.04
CA GLU A 303 -29.42 10.31 -5.26
C GLU A 303 -29.60 9.46 -3.99
N TRP A 304 -28.81 9.70 -2.95
CA TRP A 304 -28.92 8.96 -1.72
C TRP A 304 -30.04 9.58 -0.89
N GLU A 305 -31.14 8.83 -0.74
CA GLU A 305 -32.17 9.15 0.23
C GLU A 305 -31.54 9.36 1.61
N ASP A 306 -32.09 10.35 2.33
CA ASP A 306 -31.61 10.69 3.65
C ASP A 306 -31.92 9.56 4.64
N GLY A 307 -30.92 8.69 4.83
CA GLY A 307 -31.01 7.52 5.69
C GLY A 307 -29.74 7.22 6.48
N ILE A 308 -29.80 6.16 7.29
CA ILE A 308 -28.69 5.75 8.16
C ILE A 308 -27.45 5.36 7.34
N LEU A 309 -27.62 4.75 6.18
CA LEU A 309 -26.53 4.33 5.30
C LEU A 309 -25.76 5.53 4.74
N LYS A 310 -26.46 6.57 4.28
CA LYS A 310 -25.85 7.83 3.81
C LYS A 310 -25.01 8.47 4.92
N THR A 311 -25.56 8.48 6.14
CA THR A 311 -24.90 9.04 7.32
C THR A 311 -23.62 8.27 7.67
N ILE A 312 -23.70 6.94 7.73
CA ILE A 312 -22.55 6.08 8.03
C ILE A 312 -21.47 6.25 6.96
N PHE A 313 -21.86 6.25 5.67
CA PHE A 313 -20.92 6.45 4.57
C PHE A 313 -20.20 7.79 4.66
N CYS A 314 -20.94 8.90 4.81
CA CYS A 314 -20.36 10.24 4.95
C CYS A 314 -19.43 10.32 6.16
N GLY A 315 -19.86 9.77 7.30
CA GLY A 315 -19.05 9.68 8.51
C GLY A 315 -17.74 8.91 8.30
N LEU A 316 -17.78 7.76 7.63
CA LEU A 316 -16.60 6.95 7.32
C LEU A 316 -15.63 7.69 6.38
N VAL A 317 -16.13 8.39 5.36
CA VAL A 317 -15.29 9.15 4.43
C VAL A 317 -14.59 10.30 5.14
N VAL A 318 -15.33 11.11 5.91
CA VAL A 318 -14.75 12.24 6.67
C VAL A 318 -13.78 11.72 7.73
N PHE A 319 -14.15 10.69 8.49
CA PHE A 319 -13.29 10.09 9.49
C PHE A 319 -12.00 9.52 8.87
N GLY A 320 -12.11 8.79 7.76
CA GLY A 320 -10.97 8.26 7.02
C GLY A 320 -10.03 9.37 6.55
N PHE A 321 -10.57 10.50 6.06
CA PHE A 321 -9.76 11.66 5.71
C PHE A 321 -9.07 12.27 6.94
N LEU A 322 -9.78 12.44 8.07
CA LEU A 322 -9.21 12.98 9.31
C LEU A 322 -8.11 12.09 9.89
N LEU A 323 -8.23 10.77 9.78
CA LEU A 323 -7.16 9.83 10.19
C LEU A 323 -5.85 10.09 9.44
N ASN A 324 -5.91 10.48 8.17
CA ASN A 324 -4.72 10.84 7.38
C ASN A 324 -4.06 12.14 7.86
N LEU A 325 -4.75 12.96 8.67
CA LEU A 325 -4.21 14.18 9.27
C LEU A 325 -3.53 13.93 10.63
N VAL A 326 -3.81 12.80 11.29
CA VAL A 326 -3.19 12.45 12.60
C VAL A 326 -1.66 12.52 12.59
N PRO A 327 -0.95 12.06 11.53
CA PRO A 327 0.51 12.14 11.49
C PRO A 327 1.05 13.57 11.51
N ILE A 328 0.28 14.56 11.05
CA ILE A 328 0.66 15.99 11.12
C ILE A 328 0.89 16.41 12.57
N LEU A 329 0.05 15.93 13.48
CA LEU A 329 0.10 16.29 14.90
C LEU A 329 1.25 15.58 15.63
N ILE A 330 1.55 14.34 15.25
CA ILE A 330 2.52 13.49 15.96
C ILE A 330 3.95 13.69 15.42
N TYR A 331 4.11 13.98 14.13
CA TYR A 331 5.42 14.04 13.45
C TYR A 331 5.57 15.31 12.58
N PRO A 332 5.55 16.52 13.16
CA PRO A 332 5.47 17.78 12.40
C PRO A 332 6.66 18.00 11.46
N THR A 333 7.87 17.62 11.86
CA THR A 333 9.07 17.82 11.02
C THR A 333 9.05 16.94 9.77
N ARG A 334 8.56 15.69 9.90
CA ARG A 334 8.49 14.75 8.78
C ARG A 334 7.36 15.09 7.81
N ILE A 335 6.28 15.68 8.32
CA ILE A 335 5.18 16.10 7.46
C ILE A 335 5.62 17.12 6.43
N LEU A 336 6.50 18.06 6.79
CA LEU A 336 7.02 19.05 5.85
C LEU A 336 7.81 18.41 4.72
N GLU A 337 8.53 17.33 5.00
CA GLU A 337 9.26 16.54 4.00
C GLU A 337 8.27 15.75 3.11
N THR A 338 7.29 15.09 3.73
CA THR A 338 6.25 14.34 3.03
C THR A 338 5.43 15.25 2.11
N MET A 339 5.06 16.44 2.56
CA MET A 339 4.29 17.43 1.79
C MET A 339 5.00 17.85 0.49
N LYS A 340 6.33 17.97 0.50
CA LYS A 340 7.12 18.27 -0.71
C LYS A 340 7.08 17.12 -1.73
N CYS A 341 6.82 15.91 -1.27
CA CYS A 341 6.81 14.69 -2.09
C CYS A 341 5.39 14.26 -2.51
N THR A 342 4.34 14.83 -1.90
CA THR A 342 2.93 14.43 -2.08
C THR A 342 2.50 14.50 -3.54
N PHE A 343 2.92 15.53 -4.28
CA PHE A 343 2.50 15.69 -5.67
C PHE A 343 3.05 14.57 -6.56
N ASP A 344 4.35 14.24 -6.43
CA ASP A 344 4.94 13.12 -7.17
C ASP A 344 4.30 11.79 -6.75
N PHE A 345 4.03 11.59 -5.47
CA PHE A 345 3.36 10.39 -4.99
C PHE A 345 1.96 10.23 -5.60
N ILE A 346 1.14 11.29 -5.61
CA ILE A 346 -0.19 11.28 -6.25
C ILE A 346 -0.07 10.95 -7.74
N ALA A 347 0.89 11.55 -8.45
CA ALA A 347 1.12 11.25 -9.85
C ALA A 347 1.51 9.77 -10.09
N TYR A 348 2.29 9.17 -9.18
CA TYR A 348 2.68 7.76 -9.27
C TYR A 348 1.65 6.77 -8.71
N GLN A 349 0.61 7.23 -8.01
CA GLN A 349 -0.35 6.35 -7.34
C GLN A 349 -1.07 5.40 -8.32
N ALA A 350 -1.47 5.89 -9.50
CA ALA A 350 -2.06 5.02 -10.52
C ALA A 350 -1.08 3.97 -11.05
N THR A 351 0.20 4.32 -11.16
CA THR A 351 1.26 3.37 -11.49
C THR A 351 1.39 2.30 -10.42
N TYR A 352 1.36 2.67 -9.14
CA TYR A 352 1.40 1.71 -8.03
C TYR A 352 0.20 0.76 -8.01
N VAL A 353 -1.01 1.28 -8.19
CA VAL A 353 -2.24 0.51 -8.08
C VAL A 353 -2.50 -0.36 -9.31
N HIS A 354 -2.22 0.14 -10.51
CA HIS A 354 -2.55 -0.57 -11.75
C HIS A 354 -1.32 -1.22 -12.37
N LEU A 355 -0.34 -0.40 -12.75
CA LEU A 355 0.76 -0.85 -13.58
C LEU A 355 1.67 -1.84 -12.84
N LEU A 356 2.06 -1.53 -11.59
CA LEU A 356 2.89 -2.42 -10.78
C LEU A 356 2.17 -3.71 -10.38
N LEU A 357 0.90 -3.61 -10.01
CA LEU A 357 0.09 -4.77 -9.61
C LEU A 357 -0.14 -5.73 -10.77
N VAL A 358 -0.61 -5.21 -11.90
CA VAL A 358 -0.84 -6.02 -13.11
C VAL A 358 0.47 -6.65 -13.58
N TYR A 359 1.56 -5.86 -13.60
CA TYR A 359 2.88 -6.39 -13.93
C TYR A 359 3.31 -7.52 -13.00
N ALA A 360 3.12 -7.37 -11.69
CA ALA A 360 3.47 -8.38 -10.71
C ALA A 360 2.75 -9.72 -10.97
N ILE A 361 1.44 -9.66 -11.21
CA ILE A 361 0.60 -10.83 -11.50
C ILE A 361 0.97 -11.45 -12.85
N CYS A 362 1.22 -10.65 -13.88
CA CYS A 362 1.65 -11.15 -15.19
C CYS A 362 3.04 -11.79 -15.15
N ARG A 363 3.91 -11.38 -14.21
CA ARG A 363 5.30 -11.85 -14.07
C ARG A 363 5.55 -12.61 -12.76
N ILE A 364 4.66 -13.57 -12.48
CA ILE A 364 4.83 -14.55 -11.39
C ILE A 364 5.96 -15.55 -11.70
N ASP A 365 6.24 -15.77 -12.98
CA ASP A 365 7.31 -16.62 -13.49
C ASP A 365 8.72 -16.04 -13.23
N ASP A 366 8.83 -14.72 -13.20
CA ASP A 366 10.07 -14.04 -12.89
C ASP A 366 10.39 -14.22 -11.39
N LEU A 367 11.57 -14.75 -11.06
CA LEU A 367 12.03 -14.92 -9.68
C LEU A 367 13.31 -14.13 -9.40
N SER A 368 13.68 -13.23 -10.31
CA SER A 368 14.88 -12.41 -10.18
C SER A 368 14.83 -11.50 -8.94
N TRP A 369 15.95 -11.42 -8.25
CA TRP A 369 16.10 -10.61 -7.04
C TRP A 369 16.34 -9.11 -7.33
N GLY A 370 16.24 -8.67 -8.58
CA GLY A 370 16.27 -7.26 -9.00
C GLY A 370 17.54 -6.45 -8.67
N THR A 371 18.48 -6.99 -7.88
CA THR A 371 19.74 -6.32 -7.51
C THR A 371 20.95 -7.26 -7.44
N LYS A 372 20.82 -8.53 -7.83
CA LYS A 372 21.98 -9.42 -8.00
C LYS A 372 21.93 -10.05 -9.40
N ASN A 373 22.88 -9.62 -10.22
CA ASN A 373 23.21 -10.10 -11.56
C ASN A 373 22.17 -9.77 -12.65
N THR A 374 22.18 -8.52 -13.12
CA THR A 374 22.35 -8.19 -14.55
C THR A 374 22.70 -6.72 -14.73
#